data_AF-A0A7D4Q4S8-F1
#
_entry.id   AF-A0A7D4Q4S8-F1
#
_cell.length_a   1.000
_cell.length_b   1.000
_cell.length_c   1.000
_cell.angle_alpha   90.00
_cell.angle_beta   90.00
_cell.angle_gamma   90.00
#
_symmetry.space_group_name_H-M   'P 1'
#
loop_
_entity.id
_entity.type
_entity.pdbx_description
1 polymer ?
#
loop_
_entity_poly.entity_id
_entity_poly.type
_entity_poly.pdbx_seq_one_letter_code
_entity_poly.pdbx_strand_id
1 'polypeptide(L)'
;MKKLLAITILLFSCAVSRAQTIAFNDLADLVNLSLPQVDNILIGTGKFKINNKEEQNGQIITHYQSIDKNKNVIKGETMLTGAYRTSADGIMLKTVTYKTIYPAYIANLQKQILGFGYKLTFTGSDQQRKLFIYDNQLNHITVMMENDHSSNSVVIRQKDVGMEQ
;
A
#
# COMPACT_ATOMS: atom_id res chain seq x y z
N MET A 1 -21.72 40.96 16.00
CA MET A 1 -20.34 40.39 15.98
C MET A 1 -20.29 38.85 16.00
N LYS A 2 -21.18 38.13 16.70
CA LYS A 2 -21.18 36.64 16.75
C LYS A 2 -21.49 35.93 15.41
N LYS A 3 -22.22 36.58 14.50
CA LYS A 3 -22.63 36.01 13.20
C LYS A 3 -21.49 35.94 12.17
N LEU A 4 -20.50 36.81 12.28
CA LEU A 4 -19.35 36.82 11.36
C LEU A 4 -18.38 35.65 11.65
N LEU A 5 -18.24 35.28 12.93
CA LEU A 5 -17.37 34.19 13.36
C LEU A 5 -17.83 32.82 12.82
N ALA A 6 -19.15 32.60 12.73
CA ALA A 6 -19.72 31.37 12.17
C ALA A 6 -19.43 31.22 10.66
N ILE A 7 -19.39 32.34 9.93
CA ILE A 7 -19.06 32.35 8.49
C ILE A 7 -17.57 32.08 8.29
N THR A 8 -16.71 32.61 9.16
CA THR A 8 -15.27 32.34 9.12
C THR A 8 -14.96 30.87 9.41
N ILE A 9 -15.65 30.24 10.36
CA ILE A 9 -15.48 28.80 10.68
C ILE A 9 -15.96 27.92 9.52
N LEU A 10 -17.06 28.27 8.85
CA LEU A 10 -17.60 27.50 7.72
C LEU A 10 -16.68 27.54 6.47
N LEU A 11 -15.93 28.63 6.29
CA LEU A 11 -14.97 28.79 5.18
C LEU A 11 -13.68 27.97 5.36
N PHE A 12 -13.34 27.55 6.59
CA PHE A 12 -12.18 26.70 6.85
C PHE A 12 -12.46 25.19 6.77
N SER A 13 -13.73 24.77 6.64
CA SER A 13 -14.09 23.35 6.49
C SER A 13 -13.94 22.78 5.07
N CYS A 14 -13.55 23.60 4.07
CA CYS A 14 -13.25 23.13 2.71
C CYS A 14 -11.86 22.48 2.58
N ALA A 15 -11.40 21.79 3.62
CA ALA A 15 -10.27 20.87 3.47
C ALA A 15 -10.74 19.74 2.56
N VAL A 16 -10.20 19.67 1.35
CA VAL A 16 -10.42 18.56 0.42
C VAL A 16 -9.90 17.29 1.10
N SER A 17 -10.80 16.55 1.75
CA SER A 17 -10.49 15.27 2.36
C SER A 17 -10.22 14.28 1.23
N ARG A 18 -8.95 14.06 0.91
CA ARG A 18 -8.56 12.94 0.06
C ARG A 18 -8.63 11.68 0.92
N ALA A 19 -9.58 10.81 0.56
CA ALA A 19 -9.70 9.51 1.17
C ALA A 19 -8.59 8.60 0.64
N GLN A 20 -8.01 7.80 1.52
CA GLN A 20 -7.08 6.73 1.16
C GLN A 20 -7.69 5.84 0.08
N THR A 21 -6.92 5.56 -0.98
CA THR A 21 -7.45 4.90 -2.17
C THR A 21 -7.68 3.41 -1.95
N ILE A 22 -6.87 2.75 -1.10
CA ILE A 22 -6.91 1.30 -0.87
C ILE A 22 -6.86 0.95 0.63
N ALA A 23 -7.65 -0.03 1.06
CA ALA A 23 -7.61 -0.55 2.41
C ALA A 23 -6.54 -1.64 2.55
N PHE A 24 -6.13 -1.93 3.79
CA PHE A 24 -5.13 -2.97 4.05
C PHE A 24 -5.64 -4.36 3.68
N ASN A 25 -6.92 -4.68 3.93
CA ASN A 25 -7.49 -5.97 3.56
C ASN A 25 -7.36 -6.23 2.05
N ASP A 26 -7.67 -5.21 1.24
CA ASP A 26 -7.52 -5.30 -0.22
C ASP A 26 -6.05 -5.62 -0.57
N LEU A 27 -5.08 -4.89 0.01
CA LEU A 27 -3.66 -5.15 -0.22
C LEU A 27 -3.25 -6.59 0.17
N ALA A 28 -3.74 -7.07 1.30
CA ALA A 28 -3.45 -8.42 1.80
C ALA A 28 -4.07 -9.50 0.90
N ASP A 29 -5.25 -9.27 0.34
CA ASP A 29 -5.91 -10.20 -0.57
C ASP A 29 -5.20 -10.25 -1.94
N LEU A 30 -4.70 -9.11 -2.44
CA LEU A 30 -4.00 -9.05 -3.72
C LEU A 30 -2.78 -9.97 -3.78
N VAL A 31 -2.10 -10.24 -2.66
CA VAL A 31 -0.92 -11.12 -2.64
C VAL A 31 -1.29 -12.56 -3.00
N ASN A 32 -2.54 -12.98 -2.80
CA ASN A 32 -2.97 -14.34 -3.08
C ASN A 32 -3.45 -14.54 -4.52
N LEU A 33 -3.70 -13.45 -5.25
CA LEU A 33 -4.33 -13.48 -6.56
C LEU A 33 -3.34 -13.62 -7.72
N SER A 34 -3.81 -14.11 -8.86
CA SER A 34 -3.04 -14.10 -10.11
C SER A 34 -2.97 -12.67 -10.68
N LEU A 35 -1.94 -12.39 -11.48
CA LEU A 35 -1.77 -11.05 -12.06
C LEU A 35 -3.01 -10.56 -12.84
N PRO A 36 -3.68 -11.38 -13.67
CA PRO A 36 -4.92 -10.94 -14.34
C PRO A 36 -6.07 -10.61 -13.38
N GLN A 37 -6.19 -11.32 -12.25
CA GLN A 37 -7.19 -11.01 -11.22
C GLN A 37 -6.88 -9.68 -10.52
N VAL A 38 -5.60 -9.45 -10.22
CA VAL A 38 -5.12 -8.20 -9.63
C VAL A 38 -5.38 -7.02 -10.57
N ASP A 39 -5.01 -7.14 -11.85
CA ASP A 39 -5.30 -6.14 -12.89
C ASP A 39 -6.80 -5.81 -12.90
N ASN A 40 -7.67 -6.83 -12.93
CA ASN A 40 -9.12 -6.66 -12.97
C ASN A 40 -9.68 -5.94 -11.73
N ILE A 41 -9.23 -6.31 -10.53
CA ILE A 41 -9.70 -5.67 -9.29
C ILE A 41 -9.26 -4.21 -9.25
N LEU A 42 -7.97 -3.96 -9.48
CA LEU A 42 -7.39 -2.63 -9.33
C LEU A 42 -7.95 -1.64 -10.35
N ILE A 43 -8.05 -2.06 -11.61
CA ILE A 43 -8.64 -1.24 -12.67
C ILE A 43 -10.15 -1.13 -12.48
N GLY A 44 -10.81 -2.22 -12.09
CA GLY A 44 -12.25 -2.29 -11.87
C GLY A 44 -12.76 -1.35 -10.78
N THR A 45 -11.93 -1.05 -9.77
CA THR A 45 -12.27 -0.04 -8.75
C THR A 45 -12.40 1.39 -9.32
N GLY A 46 -11.89 1.65 -10.53
CA GLY A 46 -11.82 2.99 -11.12
C GLY A 46 -10.86 3.94 -10.42
N LYS A 47 -10.03 3.43 -9.49
CA LYS A 47 -9.10 4.22 -8.68
C LYS A 47 -7.65 4.13 -9.14
N PHE A 48 -7.32 3.07 -9.87
CA PHE A 48 -5.99 2.86 -10.43
C PHE A 48 -6.08 2.60 -11.94
N LYS A 49 -4.99 2.91 -12.64
CA LYS A 49 -4.74 2.41 -14.00
C LYS A 49 -3.36 1.78 -14.07
N ILE A 50 -3.16 0.91 -15.06
CA ILE A 50 -1.83 0.44 -15.41
C ILE A 50 -1.04 1.63 -15.95
N ASN A 51 0.11 1.88 -15.34
CA ASN A 51 1.08 2.87 -15.77
C ASN A 51 2.13 2.24 -16.68
N ASN A 52 2.67 1.08 -16.27
CA ASN A 52 3.65 0.32 -17.05
C ASN A 52 3.58 -1.18 -16.72
N LYS A 53 4.08 -2.02 -17.63
CA LYS A 53 4.41 -3.43 -17.37
C LYS A 53 5.84 -3.67 -17.81
N GLU A 54 6.66 -4.20 -16.92
CA GLU A 54 8.08 -4.46 -17.18
C GLU A 54 8.41 -5.90 -16.83
N GLU A 55 9.29 -6.51 -17.63
CA GLU A 55 9.86 -7.81 -17.29
C GLU A 55 11.15 -7.58 -16.47
N GLN A 56 11.17 -8.07 -15.24
CA GLN A 56 12.32 -7.99 -14.34
C GLN A 56 12.62 -9.39 -13.82
N ASN A 57 13.82 -9.91 -14.09
CA ASN A 57 14.25 -11.26 -13.68
C ASN A 57 13.29 -12.39 -14.13
N GLY A 58 12.73 -12.29 -15.34
CA GLY A 58 11.75 -13.26 -15.85
C GLY A 58 10.35 -13.14 -15.23
N GLN A 59 10.08 -12.04 -14.51
CA GLN A 59 8.80 -11.77 -13.86
C GLN A 59 8.16 -10.53 -14.48
N ILE A 60 6.87 -10.61 -14.80
CA ILE A 60 6.11 -9.44 -15.27
C ILE A 60 5.68 -8.63 -14.04
N ILE A 61 6.27 -7.46 -13.88
CA ILE A 61 5.94 -6.48 -12.85
C ILE A 61 4.98 -5.45 -13.44
N THR A 62 3.77 -5.37 -12.89
CA THR A 62 2.80 -4.34 -13.26
C THR A 62 2.90 -3.16 -12.31
N HIS A 63 3.10 -1.97 -12.87
CA HIS A 63 3.08 -0.70 -12.16
C HIS A 63 1.73 -0.02 -12.33
N TYR A 64 1.10 0.37 -11.23
CA TYR A 64 -0.16 1.09 -11.18
C TYR A 64 0.02 2.50 -10.64
N GLN A 65 -0.81 3.40 -11.15
CA GLN A 65 -0.87 4.79 -10.71
C GLN A 65 -2.32 5.15 -10.36
N SER A 66 -2.50 5.88 -9.25
CA SER A 66 -3.82 6.39 -8.87
C SER A 66 -4.40 7.36 -9.90
N ILE A 67 -5.72 7.32 -10.09
CA ILE A 67 -6.46 8.19 -11.00
C ILE A 67 -7.64 8.88 -10.31
N ASP A 68 -8.06 10.02 -10.86
CA ASP A 68 -9.29 10.70 -10.45
C ASP A 68 -10.53 10.12 -11.15
N LYS A 69 -11.71 10.62 -10.78
CA LYS A 69 -13.00 10.24 -11.40
C LYS A 69 -13.03 10.49 -12.92
N ASN A 70 -12.19 11.39 -13.42
CA ASN A 70 -12.08 11.73 -14.83
C ASN A 70 -10.93 10.96 -15.52
N LYS A 71 -10.36 9.93 -14.85
CA LYS A 71 -9.25 9.09 -15.31
C LYS A 71 -7.92 9.82 -15.52
N ASN A 72 -7.76 11.01 -14.94
CA ASN A 72 -6.49 11.72 -14.95
C ASN A 72 -5.56 11.12 -13.90
N VAL A 73 -4.26 11.08 -14.20
CA VAL A 73 -3.24 10.66 -13.23
C VAL A 73 -3.25 11.60 -12.04
N ILE A 74 -3.48 11.04 -10.85
CA ILE A 74 -3.22 11.74 -9.60
C ILE A 74 -1.84 11.32 -9.10
N LYS A 75 -1.00 12.30 -8.78
CA LYS A 75 0.26 12.05 -8.07
C LYS A 75 0.00 11.67 -6.62
N GLY A 76 0.75 10.68 -6.13
CA GLY A 76 0.89 10.43 -4.71
C GLY A 76 0.53 9.03 -4.23
N GLU A 77 0.01 8.15 -5.09
CA GLU A 77 -0.17 6.73 -4.78
C GLU A 77 0.21 5.85 -5.97
N THR A 78 1.02 4.82 -5.73
CA THR A 78 1.40 3.82 -6.73
C THR A 78 1.38 2.43 -6.13
N MET A 79 1.29 1.43 -6.99
CA MET A 79 1.32 0.03 -6.58
C MET A 79 2.10 -0.81 -7.58
N LEU A 80 2.79 -1.82 -7.07
CA LEU A 80 3.55 -2.78 -7.85
C LEU A 80 3.09 -4.19 -7.48
N THR A 81 2.83 -5.01 -8.48
CA THR A 81 2.39 -6.41 -8.34
C THR A 81 3.09 -7.30 -9.35
N GLY A 82 3.03 -8.60 -9.15
CA GLY A 82 3.66 -9.59 -10.05
C GLY A 82 5.06 -10.03 -9.63
N ALA A 83 5.65 -9.35 -8.62
CA ALA A 83 6.88 -9.82 -7.99
C ALA A 83 6.62 -11.09 -7.17
N TYR A 84 7.48 -12.09 -7.30
CA TYR A 84 7.46 -13.30 -6.48
C TYR A 84 8.86 -13.85 -6.23
N ARG A 85 8.97 -14.71 -5.21
CA ARG A 85 10.11 -15.61 -5.01
C ARG A 85 9.60 -17.04 -5.02
N THR A 86 10.42 -17.97 -5.48
CA THR A 86 10.07 -19.40 -5.44
C THR A 86 10.58 -19.99 -4.11
N SER A 87 9.71 -20.68 -3.38
CA SER A 87 10.10 -21.45 -2.20
C SER A 87 10.94 -22.67 -2.59
N ALA A 88 11.53 -23.35 -1.61
CA ALA A 88 12.24 -24.62 -1.84
C ALA A 88 11.34 -25.68 -2.51
N ASP A 89 10.04 -25.65 -2.20
CA ASP A 89 9.03 -26.57 -2.73
C ASP A 89 8.43 -26.11 -4.08
N GLY A 90 8.99 -25.07 -4.71
CA GLY A 90 8.49 -24.57 -6.00
C GLY A 90 7.26 -23.64 -5.90
N ILE A 91 6.81 -23.30 -4.69
CA ILE A 91 5.65 -22.41 -4.50
C ILE A 91 6.05 -20.97 -4.81
N MET A 92 5.26 -20.28 -5.64
CA MET A 92 5.46 -18.86 -5.92
C MET A 92 4.90 -18.01 -4.78
N LEU A 93 5.79 -17.47 -3.97
CA LEU A 93 5.49 -16.56 -2.87
C LEU A 93 5.50 -15.12 -3.37
N LYS A 94 4.32 -14.54 -3.46
CA LYS A 94 4.07 -13.24 -4.11
C LYS A 94 4.33 -12.08 -3.18
N THR A 95 4.58 -10.92 -3.79
CA THR A 95 4.81 -9.64 -3.13
C THR A 95 3.94 -8.57 -3.77
N VAL A 96 3.27 -7.77 -2.93
CA VAL A 96 2.58 -6.54 -3.34
C VAL A 96 3.24 -5.36 -2.63
N THR A 97 3.50 -4.30 -3.38
CA THR A 97 4.05 -3.06 -2.84
C THR A 97 3.11 -1.91 -3.12
N TYR A 98 2.66 -1.23 -2.07
CA TYR A 98 1.95 0.03 -2.17
C TYR A 98 2.87 1.17 -1.73
N LYS A 99 2.88 2.28 -2.47
CA LYS A 99 3.64 3.47 -2.13
C LYS A 99 2.75 4.70 -2.12
N THR A 100 3.03 5.63 -1.21
CA THR A 100 2.34 6.90 -1.13
C THR A 100 3.20 8.03 -0.58
N ILE A 101 2.96 9.24 -1.06
CA ILE A 101 3.57 10.46 -0.49
C ILE A 101 2.78 10.98 0.73
N TYR A 102 1.65 10.37 1.08
CA TYR A 102 0.78 10.84 2.16
C TYR A 102 1.02 10.03 3.45
N PRO A 103 1.73 10.56 4.47
CA PRO A 103 2.06 9.81 5.68
C PRO A 103 0.83 9.33 6.45
N ALA A 104 -0.26 10.11 6.40
CA ALA A 104 -1.54 9.76 7.03
C ALA A 104 -2.12 8.45 6.50
N TYR A 105 -1.90 8.12 5.22
CA TYR A 105 -2.38 6.87 4.62
C TYR A 105 -1.62 5.67 5.18
N ILE A 106 -0.30 5.80 5.36
CA ILE A 106 0.51 4.76 6.00
C ILE A 106 0.13 4.58 7.46
N ALA A 107 -0.04 5.67 8.22
CA ALA A 107 -0.48 5.59 9.60
C ALA A 107 -1.84 4.87 9.73
N ASN A 108 -2.76 5.12 8.80
CA ASN A 108 -4.04 4.40 8.73
C ASN A 108 -3.86 2.92 8.37
N LEU A 109 -2.97 2.57 7.43
CA LEU A 109 -2.66 1.18 7.10
C LEU A 109 -2.03 0.45 8.29
N GLN A 110 -1.11 1.07 9.03
CA GLN A 110 -0.53 0.48 10.24
C GLN A 110 -1.59 0.16 11.29
N LYS A 111 -2.56 1.05 11.51
CA LYS A 111 -3.70 0.77 12.39
C LYS A 111 -4.52 -0.43 11.92
N GLN A 112 -4.78 -0.53 10.61
CA GLN A 112 -5.49 -1.67 10.04
C GLN A 112 -4.67 -2.96 10.17
N ILE A 113 -3.37 -2.95 9.85
CA ILE A 113 -2.46 -4.10 10.01
C ILE A 113 -2.58 -4.69 11.41
N LEU A 114 -2.48 -3.84 12.44
CA LEU A 114 -2.66 -4.27 13.84
C LEU A 114 -4.08 -4.81 14.11
N GLY A 115 -5.11 -4.14 13.58
CA GLY A 115 -6.51 -4.58 13.70
C GLY A 115 -6.79 -5.94 13.05
N PHE A 116 -6.03 -6.33 12.02
CA PHE A 116 -6.08 -7.64 11.38
C PHE A 116 -5.24 -8.71 12.10
N GLY A 117 -4.70 -8.40 13.28
CA GLY A 117 -4.01 -9.37 14.14
C GLY A 117 -2.55 -9.62 13.78
N TYR A 118 -1.95 -8.79 12.91
CA TYR A 118 -0.52 -8.83 12.66
C TYR A 118 0.24 -8.29 13.87
N LYS A 119 1.30 -8.99 14.27
CA LYS A 119 2.13 -8.62 15.42
C LYS A 119 3.30 -7.77 14.95
N LEU A 120 3.53 -6.64 15.62
CA LEU A 120 4.75 -5.84 15.42
C LEU A 120 5.95 -6.64 15.96
N THR A 121 6.85 -7.06 15.07
CA THR A 121 8.02 -7.89 15.41
C THR A 121 9.31 -7.09 15.45
N PHE A 122 9.38 -5.98 14.70
CA PHE A 122 10.55 -5.12 14.67
C PHE A 122 10.20 -3.65 14.42
N THR A 123 11.00 -2.77 15.02
CA THR A 123 11.00 -1.33 14.75
C THR A 123 12.43 -0.83 14.61
N GLY A 124 12.70 -0.04 13.58
CA GLY A 124 13.97 0.62 13.36
C GLY A 124 13.76 2.07 12.92
N SER A 125 14.73 2.93 13.20
CA SER A 125 14.74 4.30 12.71
C SER A 125 16.18 4.74 12.50
N ASP A 126 16.42 5.47 11.42
CA ASP A 126 17.64 6.23 11.20
C ASP A 126 17.28 7.72 10.96
N GLN A 127 18.25 8.53 10.53
CA GLN A 127 18.05 9.96 10.28
C GLN A 127 17.08 10.23 9.10
N GLN A 128 16.94 9.29 8.18
CA GLN A 128 16.18 9.44 6.94
C GLN A 128 14.81 8.76 7.02
N ARG A 129 14.69 7.63 7.72
CA ARG A 129 13.49 6.80 7.65
C ARG A 129 13.18 6.05 8.94
N LYS A 130 11.92 5.67 9.05
CA LYS A 130 11.38 4.72 10.04
C LYS A 130 10.95 3.45 9.34
N LEU A 131 11.22 2.32 9.98
CA LEU A 131 10.88 0.99 9.49
C LEU A 131 10.13 0.22 10.56
N PHE A 132 9.05 -0.42 10.17
CA PHE A 132 8.24 -1.28 11.02
C PHE A 132 8.01 -2.61 10.31
N ILE A 133 8.11 -3.71 11.05
CA ILE A 133 7.83 -5.04 10.53
C ILE A 133 6.67 -5.63 11.31
N TYR A 134 5.67 -6.10 10.58
CA TYR A 134 4.53 -6.81 11.13
C TYR A 134 4.45 -8.20 10.52
N ASP A 135 4.23 -9.21 11.36
CA ASP A 135 4.18 -10.61 10.95
C ASP A 135 2.91 -11.29 11.45
N ASN A 136 2.42 -12.23 10.65
CA ASN A 136 1.56 -13.33 11.11
C ASN A 136 2.08 -14.65 10.52
N GLN A 137 1.25 -15.70 10.53
CA GLN A 137 1.63 -17.02 10.00
C GLN A 137 1.74 -17.06 8.47
N LEU A 138 1.08 -16.14 7.75
CA LEU A 138 0.95 -16.20 6.30
C LEU A 138 1.76 -15.14 5.57
N ASN A 139 1.93 -13.97 6.18
CA ASN A 139 2.52 -12.81 5.54
C ASN A 139 3.50 -12.08 6.46
N HIS A 140 4.49 -11.49 5.82
CA HIS A 140 5.47 -10.57 6.37
C HIS A 140 5.26 -9.20 5.76
N ILE A 141 5.09 -8.18 6.59
CA ILE A 141 4.75 -6.81 6.16
C ILE A 141 5.85 -5.87 6.59
N THR A 142 6.47 -5.21 5.61
CA THR A 142 7.40 -4.11 5.86
C THR A 142 6.70 -2.78 5.61
N VAL A 143 6.66 -1.90 6.61
CA VAL A 143 6.21 -0.53 6.48
C VAL A 143 7.42 0.39 6.58
N MET A 144 7.57 1.29 5.61
CA MET A 144 8.64 2.27 5.57
C MET A 144 8.07 3.67 5.45
N MET A 145 8.55 4.59 6.27
CA MET A 145 8.17 6.00 6.25
C MET A 145 9.44 6.85 6.17
N GLU A 146 9.59 7.60 5.08
CA GLU A 146 10.66 8.58 4.96
C GLU A 146 10.31 9.84 5.78
N ASN A 147 11.29 10.36 6.50
CA ASN A 147 11.14 11.54 7.36
C ASN A 147 10.89 12.82 6.55
N ASP A 148 11.37 12.87 5.31
CA ASP A 148 11.10 13.95 4.35
C ASP A 148 9.76 13.78 3.59
N HIS A 149 9.07 12.66 3.85
CA HIS A 149 7.81 12.28 3.22
C HIS A 149 7.84 12.14 1.70
N SER A 150 9.03 12.01 1.11
CA SER A 150 9.23 11.86 -0.34
C SER A 150 8.59 10.58 -0.88
N SER A 151 8.62 9.48 -0.11
CA SER A 151 8.02 8.21 -0.50
C SER A 151 7.84 7.31 0.72
N ASN A 152 6.61 6.97 1.07
CA ASN A 152 6.30 5.98 2.09
C ASN A 152 5.77 4.69 1.45
N SER A 153 5.91 3.54 2.09
CA SER A 153 5.48 2.27 1.49
C SER A 153 5.00 1.21 2.49
N VAL A 154 4.10 0.36 2.01
CA VAL A 154 3.74 -0.92 2.63
C VAL A 154 4.07 -2.03 1.63
N VAL A 155 4.90 -2.98 2.05
CA VAL A 155 5.27 -4.16 1.26
C VAL A 155 4.72 -5.38 1.98
N ILE A 156 3.86 -6.15 1.32
CA ILE A 156 3.32 -7.41 1.85
C ILE A 156 3.94 -8.55 1.07
N ARG A 157 4.58 -9.48 1.78
CA ARG A 157 5.20 -10.67 1.22
C ARG A 157 4.57 -11.92 1.81
N GLN A 158 4.26 -12.90 0.97
CA GLN A 158 3.87 -14.22 1.45
C GLN A 158 5.06 -14.91 2.13
N LYS A 159 4.79 -15.51 3.28
CA LYS A 159 5.75 -16.35 4.01
C LYS A 159 5.80 -17.74 3.41
N ASP A 160 6.94 -18.36 3.59
CA ASP A 160 7.08 -19.77 3.29
C ASP A 160 6.57 -20.56 4.49
N VAL A 161 5.48 -21.30 4.33
CA VAL A 161 4.84 -22.05 5.42
C VAL A 161 5.72 -23.23 5.87
N GLY A 162 6.69 -23.66 5.04
CA GLY A 162 7.55 -24.82 5.30
C GLY A 162 8.83 -24.55 6.11
N MET A 163 9.18 -23.29 6.42
CA MET A 163 10.47 -22.95 7.07
C MET A 163 10.36 -22.20 8.40
N GLU A 164 9.16 -21.97 8.93
CA GLU A 164 8.99 -21.50 10.32
C GLU A 164 8.77 -22.71 11.25
N GLN A 165 9.87 -23.40 11.59
CA GLN A 165 9.99 -24.25 12.79
C GLN A 165 11.15 -23.75 13.65
#